data_AF-A0AAV1LY73-F1
#
_entry.id   AF-A0AAV1LY73-F1
#
_cell.length_a   1.000
_cell.length_b   1.000
_cell.length_c   1.000
_cell.angle_alpha   90.00
_cell.angle_beta   90.00
_cell.angle_gamma   90.00
#
_symmetry.space_group_name_H-M   'P 1'
#
loop_
_entity.id
_entity.type
_entity.pdbx_description
1 polymer ?
#
loop_
_entity_poly.entity_id
_entity_poly.type
_entity_poly.pdbx_seq_one_letter_code
_entity_poly.pdbx_strand_id
1 'polypeptide(L)'
;MAEALWRLRGGGVRLLTAIGDDSDGQYISNIAPGLLLDGCVISGARTSMYAALFDSKGECLLGLGDMEIHNQITPKLVDKHIETLEKAPLVVLDGNLPQTTMDHVLKLCHQLHKPGVLKPKYMTIIFIQICEMWNELCA
;
A
#
# COMPACT_ATOMS: atom_id res chain seq x y z
N MET A 1 7.00 0.40 -4.86
CA MET A 1 6.27 0.72 -6.11
C MET A 1 5.36 1.96 -5.99
N ALA A 2 4.71 2.25 -4.84
CA ALA A 2 3.98 3.52 -4.62
C ALA A 2 4.85 4.76 -4.77
N GLU A 3 6.04 4.72 -4.19
CA GLU A 3 7.00 5.81 -4.30
C GLU A 3 7.42 6.08 -5.75
N ALA A 4 7.73 5.04 -6.54
CA ALA A 4 8.02 5.18 -7.96
C ALA A 4 6.86 5.82 -8.75
N LEU A 5 5.62 5.36 -8.54
CA LEU A 5 4.45 5.96 -9.19
C LEU A 5 4.21 7.40 -8.72
N TRP A 6 4.41 7.68 -7.43
CA TRP A 6 4.32 9.02 -6.87
C TRP A 6 5.30 9.97 -7.54
N ARG A 7 6.56 9.56 -7.74
CA ARG A 7 7.56 10.34 -8.47
C ARG A 7 7.18 10.54 -9.93
N LEU A 8 6.79 9.48 -10.63
CA LEU A 8 6.42 9.53 -12.06
C LEU A 8 5.14 10.35 -12.33
N ARG A 9 4.28 10.51 -11.33
CA ARG A 9 3.01 11.26 -11.42
C ARG A 9 3.03 12.58 -10.67
N GLY A 10 4.21 13.11 -10.33
CA GLY A 10 4.35 14.42 -9.69
C GLY A 10 3.57 14.55 -8.37
N GLY A 11 3.48 13.48 -7.59
CA GLY A 11 2.81 13.46 -6.30
C GLY A 11 1.31 13.14 -6.32
N GLY A 12 0.75 12.72 -7.47
CA GLY A 12 -0.67 12.34 -7.61
C GLY A 12 -1.06 10.97 -7.01
N VAL A 13 -0.21 10.34 -6.21
CA VAL A 13 -0.44 9.02 -5.62
C VAL A 13 -0.62 9.13 -4.12
N ARG A 14 -1.48 8.31 -3.53
CA ARG A 14 -1.63 8.20 -2.07
C ARG A 14 -1.46 6.74 -1.63
N LEU A 15 -0.80 6.57 -0.49
CA LEU A 15 -0.52 5.28 0.13
C LEU A 15 -1.17 5.25 1.51
N LEU A 16 -2.14 4.35 1.69
CA LEU A 16 -2.59 3.94 3.01
C LEU A 16 -1.74 2.74 3.43
N THR A 17 -1.09 2.78 4.58
CA THR A 17 -0.29 1.65 5.05
C THR A 17 -0.24 1.65 6.58
N ALA A 18 0.53 0.75 7.17
CA ALA A 18 0.88 0.79 8.57
C ALA A 18 2.40 0.71 8.72
N ILE A 19 2.98 1.67 9.44
CA ILE A 19 4.41 1.75 9.79
C ILE A 19 4.53 2.00 11.30
N GLY A 20 5.63 1.55 11.89
CA GLY A 20 5.94 1.82 13.29
C GLY A 20 6.40 3.27 13.50
N ASP A 21 6.51 3.66 14.76
CA ASP A 21 7.21 4.90 15.17
C ASP A 21 8.74 4.71 15.33
N ASP A 22 9.25 3.57 14.86
CA ASP A 22 10.66 3.20 14.81
C ASP A 22 11.45 3.91 13.69
N SER A 23 12.77 3.68 13.66
CA SER A 23 13.68 4.29 12.67
C SER A 23 13.31 3.96 11.23
N ASP A 24 12.81 2.75 10.98
CA ASP A 24 12.43 2.29 9.64
C ASP A 24 11.15 2.99 9.18
N GLY A 25 10.17 3.17 10.07
CA GLY A 25 8.96 3.93 9.80
C GLY A 25 9.25 5.41 9.54
N GLN A 26 10.16 6.00 10.32
CA GLN A 26 10.64 7.37 10.10
C GLN A 26 11.36 7.50 8.75
N TYR A 27 12.21 6.53 8.41
CA TYR A 27 12.87 6.49 7.10
C TYR A 27 11.83 6.47 5.97
N ILE A 28 10.88 5.53 6.00
CA ILE A 28 9.83 5.40 4.97
C ILE A 28 9.02 6.69 4.83
N SER A 29 8.65 7.33 5.94
CA SER A 29 7.88 8.60 5.93
C SER A 29 8.64 9.74 5.24
N ASN A 30 9.97 9.71 5.27
CA ASN A 30 10.83 10.76 4.73
C ASN A 30 11.23 10.54 3.26
N ILE A 31 11.11 9.33 2.70
CA ILE A 31 11.51 9.04 1.30
C ILE A 31 10.65 9.81 0.30
N ALA A 32 9.35 9.92 0.57
CA ALA A 32 8.36 10.59 -0.30
C ALA A 32 7.34 11.36 0.57
N PRO A 33 7.70 12.56 1.05
CA PRO A 33 6.81 13.38 1.86
C PRO A 33 5.48 13.63 1.14
N GLY A 34 4.36 13.36 1.83
CA GLY A 34 3.01 13.50 1.26
C GLY A 34 2.50 12.28 0.46
N LEU A 35 3.27 11.19 0.39
CA LEU A 35 2.78 9.91 -0.13
C LEU A 35 1.85 9.21 0.86
N LEU A 36 2.27 9.12 2.13
CA LEU A 36 1.51 8.44 3.18
C LEU A 36 0.28 9.25 3.59
N LEU A 37 -0.84 8.56 3.82
CA LEU A 37 -2.04 9.14 4.39
C LEU A 37 -1.96 9.26 5.92
N ASP A 38 -2.76 10.14 6.49
CA ASP A 38 -2.75 10.37 7.94
C ASP A 38 -3.20 9.15 8.74
N GLY A 39 -2.45 8.80 9.78
CA GLY A 39 -2.73 7.65 10.63
C GLY A 39 -2.08 6.35 10.17
N CYS A 40 -1.12 6.40 9.24
CA CYS A 40 -0.28 5.25 8.91
C CYS A 40 0.74 4.90 10.01
N VAL A 41 1.08 5.83 10.91
CA VAL A 41 2.04 5.60 12.00
C VAL A 41 1.32 4.99 13.20
N ILE A 42 1.76 3.81 13.64
CA ILE A 42 1.21 3.05 14.76
C ILE A 42 2.19 3.14 15.93
N SER A 43 1.77 3.80 17.02
CA SER A 43 2.66 4.03 18.16
C SER A 43 2.99 2.73 18.89
N GLY A 44 4.27 2.54 19.23
CA GLY A 44 4.78 1.35 19.91
C GLY A 44 4.84 0.09 19.04
N ALA A 45 4.55 0.19 17.74
CA ALA A 45 4.64 -0.91 16.80
C ALA A 45 5.97 -0.88 16.03
N ARG A 46 6.37 -2.03 15.50
CA ARG A 46 7.54 -2.16 14.63
C ARG A 46 7.12 -2.14 13.17
N THR A 47 7.86 -1.41 12.34
CA THR A 47 7.69 -1.39 10.89
C THR A 47 7.97 -2.79 10.33
N SER A 48 7.19 -3.19 9.32
CA SER A 48 7.34 -4.51 8.68
C SER A 48 8.73 -4.67 8.08
N MET A 49 9.32 -5.85 8.23
CA MET A 49 10.68 -6.15 7.76
C MET A 49 10.71 -7.50 7.05
N TYR A 50 11.45 -7.58 5.94
CA TYR A 50 11.75 -8.83 5.26
C TYR A 50 13.26 -8.99 5.12
N ALA A 51 13.79 -10.09 5.63
CA ALA A 51 15.18 -10.48 5.48
C ALA A 51 15.26 -11.72 4.59
N ALA A 52 16.12 -11.68 3.57
CA ALA A 52 16.42 -12.83 2.74
C ALA A 52 17.90 -13.18 2.82
N LEU A 53 18.18 -14.46 3.01
CA LEU A 53 19.52 -15.02 3.00
C LEU A 53 19.78 -15.63 1.62
N PHE A 54 20.89 -15.23 1.02
CA PHE A 54 21.33 -15.73 -0.27
C PHE A 54 22.64 -16.50 -0.13
N ASP A 55 22.83 -17.51 -0.96
CA ASP A 55 24.10 -18.22 -1.08
C ASP A 55 25.11 -17.45 -1.96
N SER A 56 26.32 -17.98 -2.11
CA SER A 56 27.36 -17.37 -2.94
C SER A 56 27.05 -17.38 -4.45
N LYS A 57 26.04 -18.14 -4.89
CA LYS A 57 25.57 -18.19 -6.28
C LYS A 57 24.39 -17.24 -6.53
N GLY A 58 23.89 -16.57 -5.48
CA GLY A 58 22.74 -15.68 -5.55
C GLY A 58 21.39 -16.39 -5.42
N GLU A 59 21.36 -17.65 -5.00
CA GLU A 59 20.13 -18.40 -4.75
C GLU A 59 19.59 -18.05 -3.36
N CYS A 60 18.29 -17.75 -3.26
CA CYS A 60 17.63 -17.45 -1.99
C CYS A 60 17.47 -18.74 -1.18
N LEU A 61 18.16 -18.83 -0.04
CA LEU A 61 18.11 -19.97 0.87
C LEU A 61 16.96 -19.85 1.87
N LEU A 62 16.70 -18.64 2.36
CA LEU A 62 15.71 -18.38 3.41
C LEU A 62 15.12 -16.98 3.27
N GLY A 63 13.81 -16.86 3.45
CA GLY A 63 13.11 -15.59 3.64
C GLY A 63 12.42 -15.55 4.99
N LEU A 64 12.64 -14.49 5.76
CA LEU A 64 11.99 -14.22 7.04
C LEU A 64 11.27 -12.88 6.94
N GLY A 65 9.96 -12.89 7.13
CA GLY A 65 9.14 -11.69 7.08
C GLY A 65 8.38 -11.46 8.39
N ASP A 66 8.57 -10.29 8.99
CA ASP A 66 7.66 -9.73 9.98
C ASP A 66 6.72 -8.76 9.26
N MET A 67 5.47 -9.19 9.07
CA MET A 67 4.44 -8.45 8.33
C MET A 67 3.22 -8.14 9.20
N GLU A 68 3.29 -8.39 10.51
CA GLU A 68 2.13 -8.35 11.41
C GLU A 68 1.50 -6.96 11.51
N ILE A 69 2.29 -5.89 11.40
CA ILE A 69 1.81 -4.51 11.45
C ILE A 69 0.74 -4.21 10.38
N HIS A 70 0.71 -4.93 9.25
CA HIS A 70 -0.33 -4.75 8.24
C HIS A 70 -1.74 -5.10 8.75
N ASN A 71 -1.86 -5.85 9.86
CA ASN A 71 -3.13 -6.07 10.55
C ASN A 71 -3.76 -4.77 11.10
N GLN A 72 -2.96 -3.71 11.25
CA GLN A 72 -3.44 -2.39 11.67
C GLN A 72 -4.13 -1.63 10.53
N ILE A 73 -4.04 -2.11 9.29
CA ILE A 73 -4.75 -1.54 8.16
C ILE A 73 -6.18 -2.06 8.18
N THR A 74 -7.02 -1.42 8.98
CA THR A 74 -8.39 -1.82 9.25
C THR A 74 -9.40 -1.15 8.31
N PRO A 75 -10.63 -1.69 8.18
CA PRO A 75 -11.72 -0.99 7.48
C PRO A 75 -11.97 0.43 8.00
N LYS A 76 -11.86 0.63 9.33
CA LYS A 76 -12.00 1.94 9.96
C LYS A 76 -10.92 2.93 9.51
N LEU A 77 -9.68 2.46 9.33
CA LEU A 77 -8.60 3.28 8.80
C LEU A 77 -8.86 3.67 7.34
N VAL A 78 -9.42 2.77 6.54
CA VAL A 78 -9.87 3.06 5.17
C VAL A 78 -10.97 4.11 5.16
N ASP A 79 -12.00 3.97 6.01
CA ASP A 79 -13.16 4.87 6.05
C ASP A 79 -12.77 6.31 6.40
N LYS A 80 -11.73 6.51 7.22
CA LYS A 80 -11.18 7.84 7.51
C LYS A 80 -10.72 8.58 6.24
N HIS A 81 -10.38 7.84 5.19
CA HIS A 81 -9.86 8.37 3.92
C HIS A 81 -10.82 8.13 2.75
N ILE A 82 -12.12 7.94 3.02
CA ILE A 82 -13.12 7.65 1.98
C ILE A 82 -13.13 8.71 0.87
N GLU A 83 -12.98 9.99 1.20
CA GLU A 83 -12.94 11.06 0.19
C GLU A 83 -11.75 10.91 -0.77
N THR A 84 -10.62 10.41 -0.28
CA THR A 84 -9.44 10.13 -1.10
C THR A 84 -9.74 8.96 -2.04
N LEU A 85 -10.42 7.92 -1.54
CA LEU A 85 -10.87 6.78 -2.33
C LEU A 85 -11.88 7.21 -3.41
N GLU A 86 -12.85 8.06 -3.07
CA GLU A 86 -13.86 8.63 -3.97
C GLU A 86 -13.28 9.47 -5.11
N LYS A 87 -12.17 10.18 -4.86
CA LYS A 87 -11.49 10.96 -5.90
C LYS A 87 -10.52 10.12 -6.74
N ALA A 88 -10.19 8.91 -6.30
CA ALA A 88 -9.19 8.07 -6.97
C ALA A 88 -9.76 7.24 -8.13
N PRO A 89 -9.38 7.47 -9.39
CA PRO A 89 -9.84 6.66 -10.52
C PRO A 89 -9.37 5.19 -10.51
N LEU A 90 -8.42 4.78 -9.66
CA LEU A 90 -8.00 3.39 -9.53
C LEU A 90 -7.60 3.07 -8.08
N VAL A 91 -7.95 1.88 -7.61
CA VAL A 91 -7.51 1.37 -6.30
C VAL A 91 -6.78 0.05 -6.51
N VAL A 92 -5.56 -0.05 -5.97
CA VAL A 92 -4.72 -1.25 -6.01
C VAL A 92 -4.59 -1.80 -4.61
N LEU A 93 -4.90 -3.07 -4.46
CA LEU A 93 -4.83 -3.77 -3.19
C LEU A 93 -3.65 -4.73 -3.16
N ASP A 94 -3.01 -4.76 -1.99
CA ASP A 94 -1.92 -5.67 -1.69
C ASP A 94 -2.41 -6.96 -1.02
N GLY A 95 -1.73 -8.08 -1.27
CA GLY A 95 -2.03 -9.36 -0.65
C GLY A 95 -1.68 -9.50 0.84
N ASN A 96 -0.97 -8.53 1.44
CA ASN A 96 -0.68 -8.46 2.88
C ASN A 96 -1.79 -7.82 3.71
N LEU A 97 -2.83 -7.30 3.06
CA LEU A 97 -3.99 -6.77 3.76
C LEU A 97 -4.77 -7.86 4.50
N PRO A 98 -5.35 -7.55 5.67
CA PRO A 98 -6.37 -8.40 6.27
C PRO A 98 -7.53 -8.60 5.31
N GLN A 99 -8.05 -9.83 5.25
CA GLN A 99 -9.17 -10.17 4.36
C GLN A 99 -10.39 -9.26 4.58
N THR A 100 -10.69 -8.94 5.85
CA THR A 100 -11.78 -8.03 6.21
C THR A 100 -11.62 -6.64 5.59
N THR A 101 -10.39 -6.13 5.51
CA THR A 101 -10.08 -4.84 4.89
C THR A 101 -10.15 -4.94 3.36
N MET A 102 -9.65 -6.02 2.76
CA MET A 102 -9.76 -6.23 1.32
C MET A 102 -11.23 -6.28 0.87
N ASP A 103 -12.06 -7.07 1.55
CA ASP A 103 -13.48 -7.22 1.25
C ASP A 103 -14.21 -5.88 1.37
N HIS A 104 -13.87 -5.09 2.40
CA HIS A 104 -14.42 -3.75 2.59
C HIS A 104 -14.05 -2.79 1.46
N VAL A 105 -12.77 -2.71 1.08
CA VAL A 105 -12.33 -1.82 -0.01
C VAL A 105 -12.93 -2.25 -1.34
N LEU A 106 -13.00 -3.55 -1.64
CA LEU A 106 -13.62 -4.05 -2.86
C LEU A 106 -15.11 -3.69 -2.93
N LYS A 107 -15.83 -3.79 -1.82
CA LYS A 107 -17.23 -3.36 -1.72
C LYS A 107 -17.39 -1.87 -1.99
N LEU A 108 -16.52 -1.03 -1.40
CA LEU A 108 -16.50 0.42 -1.65
C LEU A 108 -16.21 0.72 -3.12
N CYS A 109 -15.21 0.08 -3.72
CA CYS A 109 -14.89 0.25 -5.14
C CYS A 109 -16.08 -0.12 -6.04
N HIS A 110 -16.79 -1.21 -5.72
CA HIS A 110 -17.98 -1.61 -6.46
C HIS A 110 -19.10 -0.57 -6.37
N GLN A 111 -19.38 -0.06 -5.16
CA GLN A 111 -20.39 1.00 -4.94
C GLN A 111 -20.04 2.31 -5.66
N LEU A 112 -18.75 2.65 -5.69
CA LEU A 112 -18.24 3.86 -6.31
C LEU A 112 -17.96 3.70 -7.82
N HIS A 113 -18.29 2.55 -8.41
CA HIS A 113 -18.03 2.22 -9.82
C HIS A 113 -16.56 2.41 -10.23
N LYS A 114 -15.63 2.02 -9.35
CA LYS A 114 -14.18 2.12 -9.57
C LYS A 114 -13.56 0.76 -9.90
N PRO A 115 -12.58 0.71 -10.81
CA PRO A 115 -11.80 -0.49 -11.03
C PRO A 115 -10.94 -0.80 -9.78
N GLY A 116 -11.13 -1.98 -9.19
CA GLY A 116 -10.27 -2.53 -8.13
C GLY A 116 -9.33 -3.59 -8.69
N VAL A 117 -8.03 -3.45 -8.49
CA VAL A 117 -7.02 -4.43 -8.94
C VAL A 117 -6.35 -5.07 -7.72
N LEU A 118 -6.48 -6.40 -7.60
CA LEU A 118 -5.80 -7.20 -6.57
C LEU A 118 -4.44 -7.70 -7.10
N LYS A 119 -3.37 -7.51 -6.34
CA LYS A 119 -2.06 -8.14 -6.61
C LYS A 119 -1.91 -9.42 -5.75
N PRO A 120 -1.61 -10.59 -6.35
CA PRO A 120 -1.34 -11.82 -5.60
C PRO A 120 -0.10 -11.68 -4.70
N LYS A 121 -0.01 -12.52 -3.66
CA LYS A 121 0.87 -12.48 -2.45
C LYS A 121 2.40 -12.42 -2.63
N TYR A 122 2.90 -11.67 -3.60
CA TYR A 122 4.31 -11.40 -3.74
C TYR A 122 4.49 -9.87 -3.79
N MET A 123 4.91 -9.33 -2.63
CA MET A 123 5.41 -7.96 -2.43
C MET A 123 4.35 -6.85 -2.24
N THR A 124 4.43 -6.27 -1.04
CA THR A 124 3.65 -5.18 -0.40
C THR A 124 3.48 -3.91 -1.25
N ILE A 125 2.28 -3.28 -1.22
CA ILE A 125 1.90 -1.85 -1.09
C ILE A 125 0.42 -1.63 -1.50
N ILE A 126 -0.39 -0.98 -0.65
CA ILE A 126 -1.73 -0.48 -1.02
C ILE A 126 -1.58 0.76 -1.89
N PHE A 127 -2.22 0.85 -3.04
CA PHE A 127 -2.28 2.11 -3.78
C PHE A 127 -3.71 2.60 -3.83
N ILE A 128 -3.86 3.89 -3.60
CA ILE A 128 -4.96 4.66 -4.16
C ILE A 128 -4.34 5.41 -5.36
N GLN A 129 -4.57 4.90 -6.57
CA GLN A 129 -4.05 5.49 -7.81
C GLN A 129 -5.02 6.49 -8.42
N ILE A 130 -4.48 7.65 -8.79
CA ILE A 130 -5.07 8.58 -9.74
C ILE A 130 -4.45 8.34 -11.13
N CYS A 131 -5.27 8.08 -12.16
CA CYS A 131 -4.97 8.30 -13.59
C CYS A 131 -6.23 8.18 -14.48
N GLU A 132 -6.53 9.22 -15.28
CA GLU A 132 -7.46 9.27 -16.42
C GLU A 132 -6.89 8.65 -17.73
N MET A 133 -5.90 7.75 -17.66
CA MET A 133 -5.16 7.30 -18.88
C MET A 133 -5.38 5.83 -19.26
N TRP A 134 -6.55 5.25 -18.99
CA TRP A 134 -6.85 3.90 -19.50
C TRP A 134 -7.24 3.86 -21.00
N ASN A 135 -7.47 5.02 -21.64
CA ASN A 135 -7.86 5.06 -23.06
C ASN A 135 -6.70 5.12 -24.07
N GLU A 136 -5.46 5.37 -23.65
CA GLU A 136 -4.34 5.57 -24.60
C GLU A 136 -3.36 4.39 -24.69
N LEU A 137 -3.45 3.40 -23.79
CA LEU A 137 -2.56 2.22 -23.80
C LEU A 137 -3.23 0.95 -24.34
N CYS A 138 -4.47 1.05 -24.81
CA CYS A 138 -5.19 -0.02 -25.50
C CYS A 138 -5.58 0.35 -26.95
N ALA A 139 -4.86 1.31 -27.57
CA ALA A 139 -4.93 1.62 -28.98
C ALA A 139 -3.60 1.32 -29.67
#